data_AF-A0A819XUM3-F1
#
_entry.id   AF-A0A819XUM3-F1
#
_cell.length_a   1.000
_cell.length_b   1.000
_cell.length_c   1.000
_cell.angle_alpha   90.00
_cell.angle_beta   90.00
_cell.angle_gamma   90.00
#
_symmetry.space_group_name_H-M   'P 1'
#
loop_
_entity.id
_entity.type
_entity.pdbx_description
1 polymer ?
#
loop_
_entity_poly.entity_id
_entity_poly.type
_entity_poly.pdbx_seq_one_letter_code
_entity_poly.pdbx_strand_id
1 'polypeptide(L)' 'LAMEYGIKFTETSAKGNINVDEAFLSLAKDIKAKIDKKAGTDQTGNRVISGGIRPKQDPNKKPGTSFWSRCSFF' A
#
# COMPACT_ATOMS: atom_id res chain seq x y z
N LEU A 1 -22.04 6.12 -16.85
CA LEU A 1 -21.24 6.34 -15.62
C LEU A 1 -19.77 5.99 -15.78
N ALA A 2 -19.35 4.72 -15.81
CA ALA A 2 -17.91 4.38 -15.85
C ALA A 2 -17.17 4.97 -17.07
N MET A 3 -17.76 4.84 -18.27
CA MET A 3 -17.24 5.43 -19.50
C MET A 3 -17.21 6.97 -19.45
N GLU A 4 -18.17 7.58 -18.77
CA GLU A 4 -18.31 9.04 -18.66
C GLU A 4 -17.19 9.65 -17.81
N TYR A 5 -16.76 8.95 -16.75
CA TYR A 5 -15.62 9.35 -15.92
C TYR A 5 -14.27 8.79 -16.40
N GLY A 6 -14.25 8.00 -17.49
CA GLY A 6 -13.04 7.31 -17.93
C GLY A 6 -12.47 6.33 -16.90
N ILE A 7 -13.33 5.77 -16.03
CA ILE A 7 -12.94 4.82 -14.99
C ILE A 7 -13.24 3.40 -15.49
N LYS A 8 -12.29 2.48 -15.28
CA LYS A 8 -12.50 1.07 -15.60
C LYS A 8 -13.55 0.46 -14.65
N PHE A 9 -14.50 -0.27 -15.22
CA PHE A 9 -15.55 -0.97 -14.49
C PHE A 9 -15.44 -2.48 -14.69
N THR A 10 -15.77 -3.24 -13.64
CA THR A 10 -15.74 -4.71 -13.65
C THR A 10 -16.82 -5.23 -12.71
N GLU A 11 -17.72 -6.05 -13.22
CA GLU A 11 -18.75 -6.70 -12.40
C GLU A 11 -18.12 -7.81 -11.56
N THR A 12 -18.36 -7.79 -10.25
CA THR A 12 -17.69 -8.66 -9.27
C THR A 12 -18.72 -9.31 -8.36
N SER A 13 -18.56 -10.61 -8.07
CA SER A 13 -19.36 -11.30 -7.05
C SER A 13 -18.46 -11.84 -5.95
N ALA A 14 -18.56 -11.24 -4.75
CA ALA A 14 -17.80 -11.69 -3.58
C ALA A 14 -18.22 -13.09 -3.14
N LYS A 15 -19.52 -13.40 -3.20
CA LYS A 15 -20.05 -14.71 -2.80
C LYS A 15 -19.62 -15.83 -3.76
N GLY A 16 -19.52 -15.53 -5.04
CA GLY A 16 -19.10 -16.48 -6.08
C GLY A 16 -17.60 -16.48 -6.37
N ASN A 17 -16.82 -15.61 -5.72
CA ASN A 17 -15.43 -15.33 -6.06
C ASN A 17 -15.22 -15.04 -7.57
N ILE A 18 -16.13 -14.27 -8.17
CA ILE A 18 -16.08 -13.95 -9.60
C ILE A 18 -15.46 -12.58 -9.78
N ASN A 19 -14.40 -12.50 -10.58
CA ASN A 19 -13.67 -11.28 -10.98
C ASN A 19 -13.05 -10.48 -9.83
N VAL A 20 -13.05 -11.02 -8.60
CA VAL A 20 -12.48 -10.36 -7.41
C VAL A 20 -10.98 -10.16 -7.61
N ASP A 21 -10.25 -11.25 -7.90
CA ASP A 21 -8.79 -11.20 -8.09
C ASP A 21 -8.40 -10.34 -9.29
N GLU A 22 -9.13 -10.44 -10.40
CA GLU A 22 -8.86 -9.64 -11.60
C GLU A 22 -9.05 -8.13 -11.34
N ALA A 23 -10.09 -7.75 -10.59
CA ALA A 23 -10.31 -6.36 -10.21
C ALA A 23 -9.16 -5.79 -9.37
N PHE A 24 -8.69 -6.53 -8.35
CA PHE A 24 -7.55 -6.13 -7.52
C PHE A 24 -6.25 -6.06 -8.31
N LEU A 25 -5.97 -7.06 -9.16
CA LEU A 25 -4.77 -7.08 -9.99
C LEU A 25 -4.77 -5.95 -11.01
N SER A 26 -5.93 -5.63 -11.61
CA SER A 26 -6.06 -4.51 -12.53
C SER A 26 -5.77 -3.20 -11.80
N LEU A 27 -6.34 -2.98 -10.62
CA LEU A 27 -6.12 -1.76 -9.85
C LEU A 27 -4.64 -1.61 -9.45
N ALA A 28 -4.00 -2.69 -8.99
CA ALA A 28 -2.59 -2.69 -8.63
C ALA A 28 -1.69 -2.35 -9.82
N LYS A 29 -1.97 -2.92 -11.00
CA LYS A 29 -1.26 -2.61 -12.25
C LYS A 29 -1.43 -1.14 -12.64
N ASP A 30 -2.64 -0.61 -12.53
CA ASP A 30 -2.92 0.79 -12.87
C ASP A 30 -2.19 1.76 -11.92
N ILE A 31 -2.14 1.45 -10.63
CA ILE A 31 -1.36 2.22 -9.65
C ILE A 31 0.14 2.15 -9.99
N LYS A 32 0.68 0.95 -10.23
CA LYS A 32 2.08 0.76 -10.58
C LYS A 32 2.44 1.54 -11.85
N ALA A 33 1.66 1.42 -12.92
CA ALA A 33 1.88 2.13 -14.17
C ALA A 33 1.83 3.66 -13.97
N LYS A 34 0.95 4.17 -13.09
CA LYS A 34 0.91 5.59 -12.73
C LYS A 34 2.17 6.03 -11.97
N ILE A 35 2.70 5.20 -11.08
CA ILE A 35 3.95 5.46 -10.36
C ILE A 35 5.13 5.45 -11.32
N ASP A 36 5.24 4.43 -12.17
CA ASP A 36 6.33 4.28 -13.15
C ASP A 36 6.34 5.45 -14.15
N LYS A 37 5.16 5.89 -14.62
CA LYS A 37 5.04 7.09 -15.47
C LYS A 37 5.50 8.37 -14.76
N LYS A 38 5.25 8.51 -13.46
CA LYS A 38 5.76 9.65 -12.66
C LYS A 38 7.26 9.53 -12.39
N ALA A 39 7.77 8.33 -12.19
CA ALA A 39 9.20 8.06 -11.98
C ALA A 39 10.04 8.26 -13.26
N GLY A 40 9.43 8.22 -14.44
CA GLY A 40 10.08 8.57 -15.71
C GLY A 40 10.43 10.06 -15.86
N THR A 41 9.80 10.94 -15.07
CA THR A 41 10.08 12.39 -15.08
C THR A 41 11.14 12.78 -14.04
N ASP A 42 11.29 12.00 -12.98
CA ASP A 42 12.31 12.18 -11.95
C ASP A 42 13.33 11.03 -12.04
N GLN A 43 14.39 11.28 -12.80
CA GLN A 43 15.53 10.37 -12.90
C GLN A 43 16.03 9.94 -11.51
N THR A 44 16.60 8.73 -11.47
CA THR A 44 17.34 8.10 -10.35
C THR A 44 16.53 7.66 -9.13
N GLY A 45 16.22 6.36 -9.11
CA GLY A 45 16.00 5.66 -7.85
C GLY A 45 15.39 4.29 -8.04
N ASN A 46 16.26 3.29 -8.19
CA ASN A 46 15.95 1.88 -8.08
C ASN A 46 15.19 1.59 -6.76
N ARG A 47 13.88 1.82 -6.72
CA ARG A 47 13.04 1.46 -5.57
C ARG A 47 12.59 0.03 -5.77
N VAL A 48 13.51 -0.86 -5.40
CA VAL A 48 13.24 -2.24 -5.04
C VAL A 48 12.03 -2.23 -4.11
N ILE A 49 10.87 -2.68 -4.59
CA ILE A 49 9.73 -3.06 -3.76
C ILE A 49 10.13 -4.39 -3.09
N SER A 50 11.07 -4.33 -2.16
CA SER A 50 11.32 -5.40 -1.20
C SER A 50 10.59 -5.00 0.06
N GLY A 51 9.50 -5.71 0.36
CA GLY A 51 8.77 -5.57 1.61
C GLY A 51 9.73 -5.59 2.80
N GLY A 52 9.82 -4.46 3.48
CA GLY A 52 10.68 -4.30 4.64
C GLY A 52 10.60 -2.87 5.16
N ILE A 53 9.69 -2.64 6.11
CA ILE A 53 9.83 -1.52 7.05
C ILE A 53 11.11 -1.85 7.82
N ARG A 54 12.24 -1.24 7.44
CA ARG A 54 13.44 -1.22 8.28
C ARG A 54 13.32 0.02 9.17
N PRO A 55 12.86 -0.09 10.42
CA PRO A 55 13.01 1.02 11.35
C PRO A 55 14.50 1.30 11.48
N LYS A 56 14.94 2.53 11.17
CA LYS A 56 16.29 2.97 11.51
C LYS A 56 16.39 2.97 13.03
N GLN A 57 17.15 2.03 13.55
CA GLN A 57 17.45 1.93 14.97
C GLN A 57 18.56 2.94 15.27
N ASP A 58 18.20 4.10 15.80
CA ASP A 58 19.17 5.04 16.34
C ASP A 58 19.85 4.39 17.57
N PRO A 59 21.20 4.27 17.62
CA PRO A 59 21.90 3.52 18.66
C PRO A 59 21.97 4.24 20.03
N ASN A 60 21.17 5.27 20.29
CA ASN A 60 21.29 6.05 21.52
C ASN A 60 19.95 6.63 22.02
N LYS A 61 19.00 5.78 22.40
CA LYS A 61 17.94 6.17 23.35
C LYS A 61 17.74 5.08 24.40
N LYS A 62 17.96 5.50 25.66
CA LYS A 62 17.86 4.73 26.91
C LYS A 62 16.49 4.03 27.02
N PRO A 63 16.38 2.87 27.71
CA PRO A 63 15.12 2.16 27.88
C PRO A 63 14.22 2.92 28.88
N GLY A 64 13.46 3.87 28.38
CA GLY A 64 12.50 4.65 29.16
C GLY A 64 11.11 4.03 29.10
N THR A 65 10.82 3.19 30.09
CA THR A 65 9.49 2.89 30.66
C THR A 65 8.35 2.65 29.67
N SER A 66 8.01 1.36 29.54
CA SER A 66 6.79 0.76 29.02
C SER A 66 5.53 1.65 29.10
N PHE A 67 5.09 2.14 27.94
CA PHE A 67 3.79 2.81 27.74
C PHE A 67 2.59 1.90 28.10
N TRP A 68 2.82 0.59 28.24
CA TRP A 68 1.80 -0.43 28.50
C TRP A 68 1.50 -0.68 29.99
N SER A 69 2.16 0.03 30.92
CA SER A 69 1.92 -0.15 32.36
C SER A 69 0.83 0.77 32.95
N ARG A 70 0.00 1.45 32.13
CA ARG A 70 -1.01 2.43 32.58
C ARG A 70 -2.47 1.99 32.43
N CYS A 71 -2.76 0.69 32.35
CA CYS A 71 -4.11 0.16 32.51
C CYS A 71 -4.16 -0.91 33.61
N SER A 72 -4.30 -0.46 34.85
CA SER A 72 -4.88 -1.20 35.98
C SER A 72 -5.26 -0.14 37.05
N PHE A 73 -6.45 -0.27 37.64
CA PHE A 73 -7.25 0.70 38.41
C PHE A 73 -8.10 1.62 37.51
N PHE A 74 -9.42 1.44 37.36
CA PHE A 74 -10.46 0.85 38.24
C PHE A 74 -11.11 -0.41 37.65
#